data_AF-A0A2S3HPH1-F1
#
_entry.id   AF-A0A2S3HPH1-F1
#
_cell.length_a   1.000
_cell.length_b   1.000
_cell.length_c   1.000
_cell.angle_alpha   90.00
_cell.angle_beta   90.00
_cell.angle_gamma   90.00
#
_symmetry.space_group_name_H-M   'P 1'
#
loop_
_entity.id
_entity.type
_entity.pdbx_description
1 polymer ?
#
loop_
_entity_poly.entity_id
_entity_poly.type
_entity_poly.pdbx_seq_one_letter_code
_entity_poly.pdbx_strand_id
1 'polypeptide(L)'
;MASSAGDRFLRQLSASNGGDYDGGCGLQQGYGGGGRRGSRRWSKKRAAAAARGYGVKQGEASAARKRVMVVVDESSGAKHAMMWALTHVASKGDFLTLLHVLPHSGSGRGEEASSLANSLGTLCKASRPEVEVEALVIQGPKLATVLSQVKKLEASVLVLSQSKPSPYCWLGCLLRSSSEEFVEQCINQAECLTLAVRKQSKGVGGYLISTRWQKNFWLLA
;
A
#
# COMPACT_ATOMS: atom_id res chain seq x y z
N MET A 1 28.80 49.13 9.67
CA MET A 1 28.15 48.79 8.39
C MET A 1 27.37 47.49 8.66
N ALA A 2 26.10 47.53 9.09
CA ALA A 2 24.87 47.61 8.26
C ALA A 2 24.94 46.61 7.08
N SER A 3 24.07 45.60 6.90
CA SER A 3 22.59 45.52 7.00
C SER A 3 22.19 44.04 7.22
N SER A 4 21.19 43.65 8.02
CA SER A 4 19.72 43.72 7.85
C SER A 4 19.15 43.17 6.53
N ALA A 5 18.01 42.46 6.69
CA ALA A 5 17.06 41.90 5.71
C ALA A 5 17.29 40.43 5.34
N GLY A 6 16.33 39.51 5.49
CA GLY A 6 14.94 39.63 5.90
C GLY A 6 14.20 38.36 5.47
N ASP A 7 13.31 37.86 6.33
CA ASP A 7 12.35 36.82 6.01
C ASP A 7 11.57 37.16 4.74
N ARG A 8 11.53 36.23 3.78
CA ARG A 8 10.52 36.25 2.71
C ARG A 8 9.97 34.85 2.49
N PHE A 9 8.95 34.57 3.29
CA PHE A 9 7.77 33.80 2.89
C PHE A 9 7.40 34.10 1.43
N LEU A 10 7.35 33.07 0.60
CA LEU A 10 6.53 33.07 -0.61
C LEU A 10 5.63 31.84 -0.58
N ARG A 11 4.51 32.02 0.12
CA ARG A 11 3.24 31.38 -0.25
C ARG A 11 2.94 31.81 -1.68
N GLN A 12 2.82 30.84 -2.59
CA GLN A 12 2.23 31.09 -3.89
C GLN A 12 0.99 30.20 -4.03
N LEU A 13 -0.15 30.85 -3.79
CA LEU A 13 -1.47 30.37 -4.20
C LEU A 13 -1.59 30.67 -5.70
N SER A 14 -2.09 29.73 -6.49
CA SER A 14 -2.64 30.04 -7.80
C SER A 14 -4.04 29.48 -7.92
N ALA A 15 -4.88 30.38 -8.41
CA ALA A 15 -6.31 30.34 -8.42
C ALA A 15 -6.85 29.44 -9.53
N SER A 16 -8.00 28.84 -9.22
CA SER A 16 -9.15 28.60 -10.06
C SER A 16 -9.08 29.17 -11.48
N ASN A 17 -9.23 28.30 -12.47
CA ASN A 17 -9.90 28.67 -13.72
C ASN A 17 -11.00 27.65 -14.02
N GLY A 18 -12.24 28.13 -13.97
CA GLY A 18 -13.42 27.41 -14.42
C GLY A 18 -13.42 27.32 -15.94
N GLY A 19 -13.80 26.15 -16.43
CA GLY A 19 -14.07 25.87 -17.84
C GLY A 19 -15.49 25.37 -17.96
N ASP A 20 -16.35 26.25 -18.46
CA ASP A 20 -17.72 26.05 -18.88
C ASP A 20 -17.76 25.07 -20.07
N TYR A 21 -18.63 24.07 -20.02
CA TYR A 21 -19.06 23.33 -21.23
C TYR A 21 -20.56 23.02 -21.11
N ASP A 22 -21.31 23.86 -21.81
CA ASP A 22 -22.68 23.67 -22.25
C ASP A 22 -22.79 22.52 -23.27
N GLY A 23 -23.92 21.82 -23.26
CA GLY A 23 -24.18 20.68 -24.14
C GLY A 23 -25.45 19.91 -23.77
N GLY A 24 -26.61 20.54 -23.94
CA GLY A 24 -27.92 19.92 -23.75
C GLY A 24 -28.48 19.24 -25.01
N CYS A 25 -29.23 18.14 -24.78
CA CYS A 25 -30.41 17.58 -25.49
C CYS A 25 -30.33 16.03 -25.48
N GLY A 26 -31.36 15.21 -25.29
CA GLY A 26 -32.80 15.43 -25.13
C GLY A 26 -33.48 14.18 -24.54
N LEU A 27 -34.76 14.33 -24.25
CA LEU A 27 -35.70 13.37 -23.67
C LEU A 27 -35.84 12.06 -24.47
N GLN A 28 -36.13 10.93 -23.80
CA GLN A 28 -37.39 10.19 -24.02
C GLN A 28 -37.65 9.09 -22.96
N GLN A 29 -38.84 9.12 -22.35
CA GLN A 29 -39.51 8.00 -21.69
C GLN A 29 -40.20 7.10 -22.74
N GLY A 30 -40.32 5.80 -22.46
CA GLY A 30 -41.13 4.88 -23.26
C GLY A 30 -41.37 3.53 -22.57
N TYR A 31 -42.62 3.06 -22.62
CA TYR A 31 -43.29 2.11 -21.74
C TYR A 31 -43.35 0.65 -22.26
N GLY A 32 -43.69 -0.28 -21.35
CA GLY A 32 -44.39 -1.55 -21.62
C GLY A 32 -43.50 -2.80 -21.48
N GLY A 33 -43.86 -3.90 -20.80
CA GLY A 33 -45.14 -4.41 -20.31
C GLY A 33 -45.23 -5.93 -20.64
N GLY A 34 -45.63 -6.78 -19.69
CA GLY A 34 -46.05 -8.17 -19.99
C GLY A 34 -45.44 -9.26 -19.10
N GLY A 35 -46.25 -9.79 -18.16
CA GLY A 35 -45.82 -10.80 -17.19
C GLY A 35 -46.03 -12.26 -17.60
N ARG A 36 -45.69 -13.18 -16.68
CA ARG A 36 -46.46 -14.39 -16.28
C ARG A 36 -45.69 -15.24 -15.25
N ARG A 37 -46.27 -15.31 -14.04
CA ARG A 37 -46.65 -16.52 -13.29
C ARG A 37 -45.62 -17.67 -13.19
N GLY A 38 -44.97 -17.77 -12.03
CA GLY A 38 -44.19 -18.94 -11.62
C GLY A 38 -44.11 -19.07 -10.10
N SER A 39 -45.17 -19.63 -9.50
CA SER A 39 -45.25 -20.03 -8.09
C SER A 39 -44.17 -21.04 -7.73
N ARG A 40 -43.17 -20.65 -6.91
CA ARG A 40 -42.46 -21.57 -6.01
C ARG A 40 -42.22 -20.91 -4.67
N ARG A 41 -43.19 -21.14 -3.79
CA ARG A 41 -43.14 -20.99 -2.34
C ARG A 41 -41.95 -21.79 -1.78
N TRP A 42 -40.81 -21.13 -1.57
CA TRP A 42 -39.72 -21.64 -0.73
C TRP A 42 -39.55 -20.72 0.49
N SER A 43 -40.19 -21.16 1.58
CA SER A 43 -39.92 -20.87 2.99
C SER A 43 -39.25 -19.54 3.37
N LYS A 44 -40.10 -18.57 3.76
CA LYS A 44 -39.79 -17.51 4.73
C LYS A 44 -39.37 -18.13 6.08
N LYS A 45 -38.13 -18.57 6.22
CA LYS A 45 -37.47 -18.77 7.52
C LYS A 45 -35.95 -18.78 7.37
N ARG A 46 -35.37 -17.73 6.80
CA ARG A 46 -33.93 -17.44 6.93
C ARG A 46 -33.45 -16.03 6.55
N ALA A 47 -34.34 -15.04 6.52
CA ALA A 47 -33.99 -13.66 6.16
C ALA A 47 -34.06 -12.67 7.35
N ALA A 48 -33.85 -13.14 8.59
CA ALA A 48 -33.81 -12.29 9.78
C ALA A 48 -32.57 -12.52 10.68
N ALA A 49 -31.59 -13.31 10.21
CA ALA A 49 -30.35 -13.60 10.95
C ALA A 49 -29.08 -13.10 10.24
N ALA A 50 -29.19 -12.47 9.07
CA ALA A 50 -28.05 -11.95 8.30
C ALA A 50 -27.90 -10.41 8.37
N ALA A 51 -28.64 -9.75 9.28
CA ALA A 51 -28.57 -8.30 9.49
C ALA A 51 -28.11 -7.93 10.91
N ARG A 52 -27.45 -8.85 11.61
CA ARG A 52 -26.82 -8.59 12.92
C ARG A 52 -25.36 -8.99 12.87
N GLY A 53 -24.50 -7.99 12.72
CA GLY A 53 -23.06 -8.12 12.90
C GLY A 53 -22.26 -7.84 11.63
N TYR A 54 -22.21 -6.58 11.22
CA TYR A 54 -20.98 -5.82 10.93
C TYR A 54 -21.39 -4.38 10.57
N GLY A 55 -22.15 -3.76 11.48
CA GLY A 55 -22.20 -2.31 11.53
C GLY A 55 -20.86 -1.87 12.10
N VAL A 56 -19.89 -1.57 11.24
CA VAL A 56 -18.75 -0.73 11.63
C VAL A 56 -19.38 0.59 12.04
N LYS A 57 -19.54 0.78 13.34
CA LYS A 57 -19.75 2.10 13.91
C LYS A 57 -18.59 2.94 13.35
N GLN A 58 -18.89 3.90 12.48
CA GLN A 58 -18.05 5.09 12.35
C GLN A 58 -18.16 5.83 13.68
N GLY A 59 -17.54 5.24 14.71
CA GLY A 59 -17.02 6.01 15.80
C GLY A 59 -15.82 6.70 15.22
N GLU A 60 -15.83 8.02 15.31
CA GLU A 60 -14.64 8.86 15.31
C GLU A 60 -13.78 8.44 16.53
N ALA A 61 -13.31 7.20 16.52
CA ALA A 61 -12.14 6.83 17.26
C ALA A 61 -11.06 7.70 16.65
N SER A 62 -10.46 8.58 17.45
CA SER A 62 -9.14 9.12 17.15
C SER A 62 -8.31 7.95 16.67
N ALA A 63 -8.18 7.78 15.35
CA ALA A 63 -7.48 6.67 14.76
C ALA A 63 -6.07 6.84 15.23
N ALA A 64 -5.66 6.03 16.21
CA ALA A 64 -4.33 6.11 16.78
C ALA A 64 -3.38 6.06 15.60
N ARG A 65 -2.62 7.14 15.46
CA ARG A 65 -1.73 7.38 14.34
C ARG A 65 -0.85 6.14 14.15
N LYS A 66 -1.04 5.40 13.05
CA LYS A 66 -0.30 4.14 12.85
C LYS A 66 0.98 4.40 12.07
N ARG A 67 1.95 3.51 12.27
CA ARG A 67 3.18 3.50 11.49
C ARG A 67 3.15 2.36 10.48
N VAL A 68 3.20 2.71 9.21
CA VAL A 68 3.33 1.79 8.08
C VAL A 68 4.80 1.80 7.66
N MET A 69 5.46 0.65 7.72
CA MET A 69 6.84 0.50 7.25
C MET A 69 6.85 -0.27 5.93
N VAL A 70 7.58 0.23 4.94
CA VAL A 70 7.74 -0.39 3.62
C VAL A 70 9.21 -0.69 3.38
N VAL A 71 9.54 -1.95 3.09
CA VAL A 71 10.91 -2.30 2.68
C VAL A 71 11.07 -1.98 1.19
N VAL A 72 12.04 -1.13 0.87
CA VAL A 72 12.28 -0.64 -0.50
C VAL A 72 13.66 -1.05 -1.02
N ASP A 73 13.75 -1.28 -2.33
CA ASP A 73 14.99 -1.48 -3.08
C ASP A 73 14.85 -0.91 -4.51
N GLU A 74 15.86 -1.10 -5.35
CA GLU A 74 15.86 -0.65 -6.75
C GLU A 74 14.84 -1.39 -7.63
N SER A 75 14.23 -2.46 -7.14
CA SER A 75 13.32 -3.27 -7.93
C SER A 75 12.03 -2.51 -8.24
N SER A 76 11.46 -2.81 -9.42
CA SER A 76 10.12 -2.34 -9.75
C SER A 76 9.07 -2.90 -8.78
N GLY A 77 9.28 -4.10 -8.22
CA GLY A 77 8.39 -4.69 -7.22
C GLY A 77 8.24 -3.83 -5.97
N ALA A 78 9.36 -3.33 -5.44
CA ALA A 78 9.39 -2.42 -4.29
C ALA A 78 8.62 -1.13 -4.56
N LYS A 79 8.81 -0.52 -5.73
CA LYS A 79 8.08 0.71 -6.14
C LYS A 79 6.57 0.48 -6.15
N HIS A 80 6.13 -0.67 -6.68
CA HIS A 80 4.70 -1.02 -6.71
C HIS A 80 4.14 -1.30 -5.31
N ALA A 81 4.88 -2.01 -4.46
CA ALA A 81 4.47 -2.27 -3.09
C ALA A 81 4.35 -0.98 -2.27
N MET A 82 5.28 -0.04 -2.48
CA MET A 82 5.25 1.29 -1.88
C MET A 82 4.00 2.07 -2.31
N MET A 83 3.73 2.18 -3.61
CA MET A 83 2.55 2.91 -4.10
C MET A 83 1.25 2.26 -3.62
N TRP A 84 1.21 0.93 -3.58
CA TRP A 84 0.07 0.20 -3.03
C TRP A 84 -0.13 0.51 -1.54
N ALA A 85 0.93 0.47 -0.72
CA ALA A 85 0.87 0.80 0.70
C ALA A 85 0.39 2.25 0.93
N LEU A 86 0.91 3.19 0.15
CA LEU A 86 0.55 4.59 0.23
C LEU A 86 -0.94 4.81 -0.06
N THR A 87 -1.51 4.08 -1.03
CA THR A 87 -2.89 4.27 -1.49
C THR A 87 -3.92 3.51 -0.66
N HIS A 88 -3.58 2.30 -0.18
CA HIS A 88 -4.53 1.38 0.44
C HIS A 88 -4.35 1.21 1.96
N VAL A 89 -3.15 1.49 2.50
CA VAL A 89 -2.83 1.24 3.91
C VAL A 89 -2.66 2.54 4.69
N ALA A 90 -1.93 3.51 4.11
CA ALA A 90 -1.67 4.80 4.77
C ALA A 90 -2.89 5.74 4.67
N SER A 91 -3.24 6.32 5.81
CA SER A 91 -4.30 7.32 5.97
C SER A 91 -3.71 8.69 6.32
N LYS A 92 -4.52 9.75 6.24
CA LYS A 92 -4.14 11.09 6.69
C LYS A 92 -3.61 11.05 8.14
N GLY A 93 -2.44 11.64 8.34
CA GLY A 93 -1.77 11.70 9.64
C GLY A 93 -0.95 10.45 9.99
N ASP A 94 -0.97 9.37 9.21
CA ASP A 94 -0.12 8.21 9.47
C ASP A 94 1.37 8.50 9.19
N PHE A 95 2.26 7.72 9.79
CA PHE A 95 3.66 7.68 9.41
C PHE A 95 3.90 6.59 8.36
N LEU A 96 4.58 6.94 7.26
CA LEU A 96 5.08 5.99 6.28
C LEU A 96 6.62 5.98 6.31
N THR A 97 7.21 4.91 6.82
CA THR A 97 8.67 4.73 6.87
C THR A 97 9.14 3.88 5.69
N LEU A 98 9.96 4.45 4.81
CA LEU A 98 10.64 3.75 3.71
C LEU A 98 11.98 3.22 4.21
N LEU A 99 12.09 1.90 4.40
CA LEU A 99 13.29 1.24 4.90
C LEU A 99 14.09 0.60 3.76
N HIS A 100 15.31 1.07 3.52
CA HIS A 100 16.27 0.42 2.63
C HIS A 100 17.39 -0.22 3.44
N VAL A 101 17.60 -1.53 3.28
CA VAL A 101 18.66 -2.25 4.00
C VAL A 101 19.82 -2.58 3.07
N LEU A 102 21.00 -2.07 3.41
CA LEU A 102 22.25 -2.31 2.70
C LEU A 102 23.01 -3.50 3.31
N PRO A 103 23.50 -4.45 2.50
CA PRO A 103 24.39 -5.50 3.01
C PRO A 103 25.74 -4.90 3.45
N HIS A 104 26.40 -5.55 4.42
CA HIS A 104 27.68 -5.11 5.00
C HIS A 104 28.84 -5.01 3.99
N SER A 105 28.74 -5.67 2.84
CA SER A 105 29.82 -5.81 1.85
C SER A 105 29.86 -4.72 0.76
N GLY A 106 28.98 -3.71 0.81
CA GLY A 106 28.87 -2.68 -0.24
C GLY A 106 29.53 -1.34 0.11
N SER A 107 30.85 -1.26 0.08
CA SER A 107 31.58 0.03 0.12
C SER A 107 31.28 0.82 -1.17
N GLY A 108 30.38 1.81 -1.10
CA GLY A 108 29.99 2.65 -2.24
C GLY A 108 28.48 2.71 -2.52
N ARG A 109 27.67 1.83 -1.92
CA ARG A 109 26.21 1.78 -2.17
C ARG A 109 25.38 2.67 -1.25
N GLY A 110 26.01 3.34 -0.29
CA GLY A 110 25.35 4.20 0.70
C GLY A 110 24.70 5.45 0.08
N GLU A 111 25.43 6.14 -0.79
CA GLU A 111 24.94 7.35 -1.49
C GLU A 111 23.80 7.01 -2.45
N GLU A 112 23.95 5.94 -3.24
CA GLU A 112 22.91 5.46 -4.16
C GLU A 112 21.62 5.07 -3.41
N ALA A 113 21.74 4.32 -2.32
CA ALA A 113 20.62 3.94 -1.48
C ALA A 113 19.91 5.14 -0.84
N SER A 114 20.68 6.13 -0.39
CA SER A 114 20.13 7.37 0.17
C SER A 114 19.39 8.16 -0.91
N SER A 115 19.96 8.26 -2.11
CA SER A 115 19.32 8.90 -3.25
C SER A 115 18.01 8.19 -3.64
N LEU A 116 17.99 6.85 -3.60
CA LEU A 116 16.80 6.04 -3.87
C LEU A 116 15.72 6.30 -2.82
N ALA A 117 16.04 6.20 -1.53
CA ALA A 117 15.07 6.38 -0.46
C ALA A 117 14.48 7.81 -0.47
N ASN A 118 15.31 8.82 -0.77
CA ASN A 118 14.87 10.21 -0.91
C ASN A 118 13.98 10.43 -2.14
N SER A 119 14.33 9.82 -3.29
CA SER A 119 13.53 9.92 -4.51
C SER A 119 12.15 9.30 -4.31
N LEU A 120 12.08 8.11 -3.70
CA LEU A 120 10.83 7.44 -3.35
C LEU A 120 10.05 8.22 -2.30
N GLY A 121 10.73 8.80 -1.31
CA GLY A 121 10.12 9.67 -0.31
C GLY A 121 9.46 10.90 -0.94
N THR A 122 10.11 11.49 -1.94
CA THR A 122 9.59 12.64 -2.70
C THR A 122 8.34 12.24 -3.50
N LEU A 123 8.36 11.07 -4.15
CA LEU A 123 7.20 10.54 -4.87
C LEU A 123 6.00 10.30 -3.93
N CYS A 124 6.24 9.77 -2.73
CA CYS A 124 5.18 9.59 -1.74
C CYS A 124 4.58 10.93 -1.30
N LYS A 125 5.43 11.92 -1.00
CA LYS A 125 4.99 13.28 -0.61
C LYS A 125 4.19 13.97 -1.71
N ALA A 126 4.59 13.80 -2.97
CA ALA A 126 3.86 14.33 -4.11
C ALA A 126 2.50 13.65 -4.32
N SER A 127 2.41 12.34 -4.02
CA SER A 127 1.19 11.56 -4.23
C SER A 127 0.17 11.71 -3.11
N ARG A 128 0.62 11.82 -1.85
CA ARG A 128 -0.20 12.00 -0.65
C ARG A 128 0.53 12.86 0.39
N PRO A 129 0.43 14.20 0.31
CA PRO A 129 1.11 15.10 1.24
C PRO A 129 0.57 15.02 2.68
N GLU A 130 -0.61 14.43 2.88
CA GLU A 130 -1.23 14.24 4.20
C GLU A 130 -0.61 13.10 5.02
N VAL A 131 0.25 12.28 4.41
CA VAL A 131 0.99 11.20 5.07
C VAL A 131 2.39 11.71 5.40
N GLU A 132 2.83 11.51 6.64
CA GLU A 132 4.19 11.89 7.03
C GLU A 132 5.17 10.80 6.59
N VAL A 133 6.01 11.13 5.60
CA VAL A 133 6.96 10.18 4.99
C VAL A 133 8.36 10.36 5.58
N GLU A 134 8.92 9.26 6.07
CA GLU A 134 10.27 9.14 6.62
C GLU A 134 11.08 8.13 5.80
N ALA A 135 12.34 8.44 5.48
CA ALA A 135 13.24 7.53 4.77
C ALA A 135 14.37 7.08 5.70
N LEU A 136 14.57 5.77 5.84
CA LEU A 136 15.61 5.18 6.67
C LEU A 136 16.47 4.23 5.85
N VAL A 137 17.77 4.47 5.85
CA VAL A 137 18.77 3.60 5.23
C VAL A 137 19.64 3.01 6.32
N ILE A 138 19.70 1.68 6.39
CA ILE A 138 20.43 0.98 7.46
C ILE A 138 21.31 -0.09 6.85
N GLN A 139 22.55 -0.18 7.30
CA GLN A 139 23.43 -1.27 6.93
C GLN A 139 23.24 -2.45 7.89
N GLY A 140 23.08 -3.66 7.37
CA GLY A 140 22.89 -4.84 8.20
C GLY A 140 22.40 -6.08 7.47
N PRO A 141 22.25 -7.21 8.18
CA PRO A 141 21.60 -8.40 7.65
C PRO A 141 20.11 -8.12 7.41
N LYS A 142 19.64 -8.28 6.17
CA LYS A 142 18.32 -7.84 5.71
C LYS A 142 17.17 -8.23 6.64
N LEU A 143 17.05 -9.52 6.98
CA LEU A 143 15.99 -10.02 7.87
C LEU A 143 16.05 -9.43 9.27
N ALA A 144 17.21 -9.56 9.93
CA ALA A 144 17.39 -9.11 11.31
C ALA A 144 17.15 -7.60 11.44
N THR A 145 17.66 -6.81 10.50
CA THR A 145 17.45 -5.35 10.48
C THR A 145 15.98 -5.00 10.33
N VAL A 146 15.25 -5.64 9.40
CA VAL A 146 13.82 -5.37 9.19
C VAL A 146 13.01 -5.69 10.44
N LEU A 147 13.20 -6.87 11.04
CA LEU A 147 12.48 -7.26 12.26
C LEU A 147 12.81 -6.34 13.44
N SER A 148 14.09 -5.94 13.57
CA SER A 148 14.52 -4.97 14.58
C SER A 148 13.86 -3.60 14.39
N GLN A 149 13.77 -3.11 13.15
CA GLN A 149 13.12 -1.82 12.88
C GLN A 149 11.60 -1.87 13.07
N VAL A 150 10.94 -2.99 12.73
CA VAL A 150 9.51 -3.18 13.05
C VAL A 150 9.29 -2.97 14.54
N LYS A 151 10.13 -3.58 15.37
CA LYS A 151 10.02 -3.49 16.83
C LYS A 151 10.40 -2.12 17.36
N LYS A 152 11.52 -1.56 16.91
CA LYS A 152 12.05 -0.26 17.37
C LYS A 152 11.12 0.91 17.04
N LEU A 153 10.50 0.88 15.87
CA LEU A 153 9.59 1.93 15.41
C LEU A 153 8.13 1.66 15.78
N GLU A 154 7.85 0.52 16.44
CA GLU A 154 6.51 0.05 16.75
C GLU A 154 5.59 0.06 15.52
N ALA A 155 6.13 -0.43 14.39
CA ALA A 155 5.41 -0.47 13.13
C ALA A 155 4.15 -1.34 13.28
N SER A 156 2.99 -0.77 12.96
CA SER A 156 1.70 -1.48 13.03
C SER A 156 1.49 -2.35 11.78
N VAL A 157 2.03 -1.93 10.64
CA VAL A 157 1.98 -2.66 9.37
C VAL A 157 3.35 -2.67 8.70
N LEU A 158 3.81 -3.84 8.28
CA LEU A 158 4.98 -4.04 7.44
C LEU A 158 4.54 -4.42 6.03
N VAL A 159 5.04 -3.71 5.01
CA VAL A 159 4.78 -4.01 3.61
C VAL A 159 6.07 -4.40 2.89
N LEU A 160 6.02 -5.50 2.15
CA LEU A 160 7.12 -6.08 1.40
C LEU A 160 6.73 -6.27 -0.06
N SER A 161 7.67 -6.13 -0.99
CA SER A 161 7.44 -6.55 -2.37
C SER A 161 7.60 -8.07 -2.51
N GLN A 162 6.62 -8.71 -3.13
CA GLN A 162 6.65 -10.13 -3.47
C GLN A 162 6.96 -10.31 -4.97
N SER A 163 8.03 -11.03 -5.26
CA SER A 163 8.38 -11.42 -6.62
C SER A 163 7.47 -12.53 -7.15
N LYS A 164 7.42 -12.71 -8.48
CA LYS A 164 6.75 -13.88 -9.06
C LYS A 164 7.47 -15.14 -8.55
N PRO A 165 6.76 -16.17 -8.07
CA PRO A 165 7.39 -17.44 -7.78
C PRO A 165 8.04 -17.96 -9.06
N SER A 166 9.24 -18.52 -8.94
CA SER A 166 9.96 -19.01 -10.10
C SER A 166 9.15 -20.11 -10.79
N PRO A 167 9.06 -20.13 -12.12
CA PRO A 167 8.33 -21.16 -12.86
C PRO A 167 9.01 -22.52 -12.76
N TYR A 168 10.05 -22.70 -11.94
CA TYR A 168 10.71 -23.97 -11.64
C TYR A 168 10.45 -24.41 -10.18
N CYS A 169 9.71 -23.63 -9.39
CA CYS A 169 9.36 -23.95 -8.00
C CYS A 169 8.36 -25.12 -7.87
N TRP A 170 7.60 -25.43 -8.92
CA TRP A 170 6.69 -26.57 -9.00
C TRP A 170 7.37 -27.94 -9.01
N LEU A 171 8.70 -28.01 -9.25
CA LEU A 171 9.46 -29.27 -9.22
C LEU A 171 9.86 -29.75 -7.81
N GLY A 172 9.44 -29.06 -6.74
CA GLY A 172 9.74 -29.49 -5.37
C GLY A 172 11.18 -29.16 -4.94
N CYS A 173 11.30 -28.12 -4.12
CA CYS A 173 12.30 -27.97 -3.06
C CYS A 173 13.74 -27.45 -3.33
N LEU A 174 14.19 -26.99 -4.51
CA LEU A 174 15.61 -26.53 -4.62
C LEU A 174 15.90 -25.11 -5.12
N LEU A 175 14.92 -24.33 -5.60
CA LEU A 175 15.17 -23.02 -6.22
C LEU A 175 14.19 -21.92 -5.76
N ARG A 176 13.91 -21.84 -4.46
CA ARG A 176 13.27 -20.64 -3.91
C ARG A 176 14.28 -19.50 -3.94
N SER A 177 13.85 -18.34 -4.42
CA SER A 177 14.75 -17.19 -4.42
C SER A 177 14.99 -16.73 -2.98
N SER A 178 16.19 -16.24 -2.69
CA SER A 178 16.52 -15.63 -1.38
C SER A 178 15.52 -14.52 -1.00
N SER A 179 14.99 -13.79 -1.99
CA SER A 179 13.94 -12.78 -1.76
C SER A 179 12.61 -13.37 -1.32
N GLU A 180 12.24 -14.55 -1.82
CA GLU A 180 10.99 -15.22 -1.45
C GLU A 180 11.06 -15.79 -0.04
N GLU A 181 12.18 -16.42 0.29
CA GLU A 181 12.46 -16.90 1.64
C GLU A 181 12.46 -15.76 2.66
N PHE A 182 13.12 -14.65 2.34
CA PHE A 182 13.10 -13.43 3.16
C PHE A 182 11.68 -12.92 3.44
N VAL A 183 10.83 -12.85 2.42
CA VAL A 183 9.43 -12.38 2.58
C VAL A 183 8.64 -13.32 3.47
N GLU A 184 8.76 -14.63 3.27
CA GLU A 184 8.08 -15.63 4.10
C GLU A 184 8.56 -15.58 5.56
N GLN A 185 9.87 -15.43 5.78
CA GLN A 185 10.45 -15.25 7.12
C GLN A 185 9.88 -14.00 7.80
N CYS A 186 9.78 -12.87 7.10
CA CYS A 186 9.15 -11.67 7.66
C CYS A 186 7.67 -11.88 8.02
N ILE A 187 6.87 -12.51 7.14
CA ILE A 187 5.45 -12.79 7.40
C ILE A 187 5.28 -13.64 8.68
N ASN A 188 6.18 -14.60 8.88
CA ASN A 188 6.11 -15.55 9.98
C ASN A 188 6.69 -14.99 11.29
N GLN A 189 7.71 -14.14 11.24
CA GLN A 189 8.45 -13.68 12.43
C GLN A 189 8.11 -12.26 12.87
N ALA A 190 7.62 -11.38 11.98
CA ALA A 190 7.28 -10.02 12.37
C ALA A 190 6.12 -10.00 13.39
N GLU A 191 6.26 -9.12 14.37
CA GLU A 191 5.27 -8.93 15.46
C GLU A 191 4.04 -8.13 15.00
N CYS A 192 4.07 -7.53 13.80
CA CYS A 192 3.02 -6.69 13.25
C CYS A 192 2.30 -7.31 12.04
N LEU A 193 1.24 -6.66 11.57
CA LEU A 193 0.55 -7.07 10.34
C LEU A 193 1.52 -6.98 9.16
N THR A 194 1.87 -8.11 8.57
CA THR A 194 2.81 -8.16 7.44
C THR A 194 2.10 -8.50 6.14
N LEU A 195 2.28 -7.64 5.14
CA LEU A 195 1.65 -7.72 3.83
C LEU A 195 2.74 -7.82 2.75
N ALA A 196 2.74 -8.92 2.01
CA ALA A 196 3.60 -9.08 0.85
C ALA A 196 2.79 -8.82 -0.42
N VAL A 197 3.23 -7.87 -1.23
CA VAL A 197 2.45 -7.25 -2.30
C VAL A 197 3.11 -7.49 -3.64
N ARG A 198 2.30 -7.93 -4.62
CA ARG A 198 2.74 -8.18 -5.98
C ARG A 198 1.76 -7.58 -6.97
N LYS A 199 2.26 -6.77 -7.91
CA LYS A 199 1.44 -6.30 -9.04
C LYS A 199 1.12 -7.45 -9.99
N GLN A 200 -0.15 -7.59 -10.35
CA GLN A 200 -0.59 -8.53 -11.37
C GLN A 200 -0.37 -7.94 -12.78
N SER A 201 0.31 -8.70 -13.63
CA SER A 201 0.69 -8.27 -14.99
C SER A 201 -0.16 -8.91 -16.10
N LYS A 202 -1.04 -9.85 -15.79
CA LYS A 202 -1.86 -10.56 -16.78
C LYS A 202 -3.28 -9.99 -16.80
N GLY A 203 -3.54 -9.05 -17.70
CA GLY A 203 -4.88 -8.70 -18.20
C GLY A 203 -5.73 -7.76 -17.34
N VAL A 204 -5.96 -8.05 -16.05
CA VAL A 204 -7.05 -7.39 -15.29
C VAL A 204 -6.57 -6.33 -14.29
N GLY A 205 -5.29 -5.96 -14.29
CA GLY A 205 -4.74 -5.01 -13.32
C GLY A 205 -4.83 -5.52 -11.87
N GLY A 206 -4.45 -4.68 -10.91
CA GLY A 206 -4.55 -5.01 -9.47
C GLY A 206 -3.32 -5.66 -8.84
N TYR A 207 -3.50 -6.07 -7.59
CA TYR A 207 -2.43 -6.55 -6.71
C TYR A 207 -2.81 -7.87 -6.03
N LEU A 208 -1.87 -8.80 -6.02
CA LEU A 208 -1.93 -9.99 -5.18
C LEU A 208 -1.27 -9.68 -3.84
N ILE A 209 -1.92 -10.11 -2.77
CA ILE A 209 -1.45 -9.90 -1.41
C ILE A 209 -1.32 -11.25 -0.72
N SER A 210 -0.21 -11.39 0.01
CA SER A 210 0.05 -12.52 0.88
C SER A 210 0.27 -12.02 2.30
N THR A 211 -0.38 -12.69 3.25
CA THR A 211 -0.26 -12.46 4.69
C THR A 211 0.12 -13.77 5.38
N ARG A 212 0.14 -13.77 6.71
CA ARG A 212 0.34 -14.98 7.52
C ARG A 212 -0.76 -16.02 7.30
N TRP A 213 -2.00 -15.57 7.12
CA TRP A 213 -3.18 -16.44 7.12
C TRP A 213 -3.71 -16.74 5.73
N GLN A 214 -3.46 -15.86 4.76
CA GLN A 214 -3.97 -16.00 3.40
C GLN A 214 -2.90 -15.61 2.40
N LYS A 215 -2.69 -16.46 1.39
CA LYS A 215 -1.69 -16.24 0.35
C LYS A 215 -2.37 -15.90 -0.98
N ASN A 216 -1.77 -14.97 -1.71
CA ASN A 216 -2.16 -14.59 -3.08
C ASN A 216 -3.65 -14.25 -3.26
N PHE A 217 -4.27 -13.59 -2.29
CA PHE A 217 -5.62 -13.05 -2.52
C PHE A 217 -5.53 -11.78 -3.34
N TRP A 218 -6.49 -11.61 -4.24
CA TRP A 218 -6.51 -10.51 -5.19
C TRP A 218 -7.32 -9.35 -4.62
N LEU A 219 -6.69 -8.17 -4.54
CA LEU A 219 -7.42 -6.92 -4.33
C LEU A 219 -7.55 -6.21 -5.68
N LEU A 220 -8.80 -5.88 -6.01
CA LEU A 220 -9.10 -4.99 -7.13
C LEU A 220 -8.52 -3.61 -6.80
N ALA A 221 -7.85 -3.02 -7.79
CA ALA A 221 -7.29 -1.67 -7.70
C ALA A 221 -8.39 -0.61 -7.79
#